data_AF-A0A923ZA62-F1
#
_entry.id   AF-A0A923ZA62-F1
#
_cell.length_a   1.000
_cell.length_b   1.000
_cell.length_c   1.000
_cell.angle_alpha   90.00
_cell.angle_beta   90.00
_cell.angle_gamma   90.00
#
_symmetry.space_group_name_H-M   'P 1'
#
loop_
_entity.id
_entity.type
_entity.pdbx_description
1 polymer ?
#
loop_
_entity_poly.entity_id
_entity_poly.type
_entity_poly.pdbx_seq_one_letter_code
_entity_poly.pdbx_strand_id
1 'polypeptide(L)'
;AGVLWGPMAGFHAKQAEPPLRVTPLLSETSGPRMTYRIGMGVRAADQNWKRLLNRFIQDNQAEINAILLGYGVPLLDDSDRPITAQVVAPKPY
;
A
#
# COMPACT_ATOMS: atom_id res chain seq x y z
N ALA A 1 -21.30 -3.02 9.04
CA ALA A 1 -20.11 -2.98 8.15
C ALA A 1 -19.90 -1.54 7.69
N GLY A 2 -18.66 -1.16 7.36
CA GLY A 2 -18.33 0.19 6.87
C GLY A 2 -17.34 0.12 5.72
N VAL A 3 -17.34 1.14 4.86
CA VAL A 3 -16.39 1.28 3.75
C VAL A 3 -15.47 2.46 4.06
N LEU A 4 -14.17 2.19 4.10
CA LEU A 4 -13.14 3.14 4.48
C LEU A 4 -11.94 3.02 3.54
N TRP A 5 -11.12 4.06 3.51
CA TRP A 5 -9.83 4.03 2.81
C TRP A 5 -8.87 3.03 3.49
N GLY A 6 -8.27 2.14 2.70
CA GLY A 6 -7.51 0.97 3.17
C GLY A 6 -6.48 1.26 4.28
N PRO A 7 -5.58 2.24 4.14
CA PRO A 7 -4.61 2.58 5.19
C PRO A 7 -5.25 2.96 6.53
N MET A 8 -6.35 3.72 6.51
CA MET A 8 -7.06 4.11 7.73
C MET A 8 -7.84 2.95 8.32
N ALA A 9 -8.50 2.16 7.47
CA ALA A 9 -9.23 0.96 7.89
C ALA A 9 -8.31 -0.04 8.59
N GLY A 10 -7.14 -0.32 7.99
CA GLY A 10 -6.14 -1.24 8.51
C GLY A 10 -5.63 -0.86 9.90
N PHE A 11 -5.27 0.41 10.07
CA PHE A 11 -4.74 0.93 11.33
C PHE A 11 -5.77 0.88 12.46
N HIS A 12 -7.00 1.36 12.21
CA HIS A 12 -8.03 1.39 13.24
C HIS A 12 -8.61 0.00 13.53
N ALA A 13 -8.70 -0.88 12.54
CA ALA A 13 -9.18 -2.26 12.75
C ALA A 13 -8.28 -3.05 13.71
N LYS A 14 -6.96 -2.79 13.71
CA LYS A 14 -6.02 -3.38 14.68
C LYS A 14 -6.19 -2.88 16.11
N GLN A 15 -6.71 -1.66 16.28
CA GLN A 15 -6.91 -1.04 17.59
C GLN A 15 -8.33 -1.22 18.14
N ALA A 16 -9.27 -1.66 17.30
CA ALA A 16 -10.64 -1.88 17.70
C ALA A 16 -10.75 -3.09 18.65
N GLU A 17 -11.70 -3.01 19.57
CA GLU A 17 -12.04 -4.09 20.49
C GLU A 17 -13.54 -4.42 20.35
N PRO A 18 -13.92 -5.62 19.85
CA PRO A 18 -13.03 -6.68 19.36
C PRO A 18 -12.32 -6.32 18.03
N PRO A 19 -11.21 -7.01 17.69
CA PRO A 19 -10.49 -6.78 16.44
C PRO A 19 -11.41 -6.91 15.22
N LEU A 20 -11.31 -5.96 14.29
CA LEU A 20 -12.12 -5.95 13.08
C LEU A 20 -11.39 -6.62 11.91
N ARG A 21 -12.17 -7.24 11.01
CA ARG A 21 -11.66 -7.79 9.75
C ARG A 21 -11.67 -6.72 8.67
N VAL A 22 -10.55 -6.55 7.99
CA VAL A 22 -10.41 -5.70 6.80
C VAL A 22 -10.38 -6.59 5.56
N THR A 23 -11.28 -6.34 4.61
CA THR A 23 -11.35 -7.05 3.33
C THR A 23 -11.23 -6.02 2.20
N PRO A 24 -10.18 -6.07 1.38
CA PRO A 24 -10.06 -5.21 0.20
C PRO A 24 -11.21 -5.46 -0.80
N LEU A 25 -11.72 -4.37 -1.37
CA LEU A 25 -12.74 -4.38 -2.42
C LEU A 25 -12.03 -4.54 -3.78
N LEU A 26 -11.96 -5.78 -4.28
CA LEU A 26 -11.24 -6.15 -5.51
C LEU A 26 -12.14 -6.76 -6.59
N SER A 27 -13.41 -7.02 -6.30
CA SER A 27 -14.33 -7.80 -7.16
C SER A 27 -15.43 -6.94 -7.77
N GLU A 28 -15.37 -5.63 -7.58
CA GLU A 28 -16.38 -4.68 -8.02
C GLU A 28 -16.30 -4.52 -9.54
N THR A 29 -17.30 -5.04 -10.24
CA THR A 29 -17.38 -4.99 -11.71
C THR A 29 -18.07 -3.74 -12.25
N SER A 30 -18.63 -2.91 -11.37
CA SER A 30 -19.34 -1.68 -11.70
C SER A 30 -18.97 -0.56 -10.74
N GLY A 31 -19.03 0.68 -11.21
CA GLY A 31 -18.67 1.87 -10.43
C GLY A 31 -17.20 2.29 -10.57
N PRO A 32 -16.76 3.27 -9.76
CA PRO A 32 -15.40 3.78 -9.81
C PRO A 32 -14.38 2.74 -9.33
N ARG A 33 -13.11 2.91 -9.73
CA ARG A 33 -12.00 2.07 -9.24
C ARG A 33 -11.90 2.19 -7.71
N MET A 34 -11.76 1.05 -7.03
CA MET A 34 -11.54 1.01 -5.58
C MET A 34 -10.06 0.84 -5.19
N THR A 35 -9.19 0.59 -6.18
CA THR A 35 -7.74 0.46 -6.01
C THR A 35 -7.01 1.68 -6.56
N TYR A 36 -6.09 2.23 -5.75
CA TYR A 36 -5.32 3.42 -6.07
C TYR A 36 -3.84 3.24 -5.71
N ARG A 37 -2.95 3.78 -6.55
CA ARG A 37 -1.52 3.88 -6.25
C ARG A 37 -1.26 5.15 -5.43
N ILE A 38 -0.52 5.02 -4.33
CA ILE A 38 -0.10 6.15 -3.50
C ILE A 38 1.32 6.55 -3.91
N GLY A 39 1.55 7.83 -4.16
CA GLY A 39 2.84 8.36 -4.57
C GLY A 39 3.23 9.61 -3.78
N MET A 40 4.53 9.87 -3.71
CA MET A 40 5.06 11.08 -3.10
C MET A 40 5.13 12.21 -4.13
N GLY A 41 4.56 13.37 -3.79
CA GLY A 41 4.53 14.55 -4.64
C GLY A 41 5.80 15.40 -4.51
N VAL A 42 6.31 15.88 -5.65
CA VAL A 42 7.42 16.85 -5.73
C VAL A 42 7.05 17.95 -6.71
N ARG A 43 7.70 19.13 -6.64
CA ARG A 43 7.46 20.20 -7.62
C ARG A 43 7.90 19.77 -9.02
N ALA A 44 7.18 20.25 -10.05
CA ALA A 44 7.45 19.87 -11.44
C ALA A 44 8.88 20.20 -11.91
N ALA A 45 9.50 21.26 -11.39
CA ALA A 45 10.88 21.62 -11.73
C ALA A 45 11.92 20.70 -11.07
N ASP A 46 11.59 20.00 -9.98
CA ASP A 46 12.54 19.27 -9.13
C ASP A 46 12.81 17.84 -9.65
N GLN A 47 13.24 17.71 -10.91
CA GLN A 47 13.45 16.41 -11.56
C GLN A 47 14.56 15.56 -10.92
N ASN A 48 15.62 16.21 -10.41
CA ASN A 48 16.67 15.51 -9.65
C ASN A 48 16.12 14.90 -8.37
N TRP A 49 15.27 15.65 -7.66
CA TRP A 49 14.64 15.20 -6.41
C TRP A 49 13.69 14.04 -6.66
N LYS A 50 12.87 14.12 -7.71
CA LYS A 50 12.02 13.01 -8.17
C LYS A 50 12.83 11.71 -8.39
N ARG A 51 13.97 11.80 -9.08
CA ARG A 51 14.83 10.64 -9.36
C ARG A 51 15.43 10.05 -8.09
N LEU A 52 15.92 10.91 -7.19
CA LEU A 52 16.45 10.48 -5.91
C LEU A 52 15.38 9.73 -5.10
N LEU A 53 14.17 10.29 -5.04
CA LEU A 53 13.06 9.72 -4.30
C LEU A 53 12.63 8.36 -4.86
N ASN A 54 12.53 8.24 -6.19
CA ASN A 54 12.22 6.96 -6.84
C ASN A 54 13.27 5.90 -6.53
N ARG A 55 14.57 6.24 -6.58
CA ARG A 55 15.65 5.32 -6.23
C ARG A 55 15.57 4.91 -4.76
N PHE A 56 15.36 5.86 -3.85
CA PHE A 56 15.20 5.57 -2.43
C PHE A 56 14.04 4.58 -2.18
N ILE A 57 12.86 4.80 -2.77
CA ILE A 57 11.72 3.88 -2.62
C ILE A 57 12.08 2.49 -3.16
N GLN A 58 12.70 2.42 -4.33
CA GLN A 58 13.08 1.16 -4.96
C GLN A 58 14.08 0.38 -4.10
N ASP A 59 15.11 1.06 -3.58
CA ASP A 59 16.17 0.45 -2.79
C ASP A 59 15.68 -0.02 -1.40
N ASN A 60 14.60 0.57 -0.88
CA ASN A 60 14.04 0.28 0.45
C ASN A 60 12.62 -0.32 0.39
N GLN A 61 12.22 -0.89 -0.76
CA GLN A 61 10.84 -1.33 -0.99
C GLN A 61 10.41 -2.38 0.05
N ALA A 62 11.34 -3.23 0.48
CA ALA A 62 11.06 -4.28 1.45
C ALA A 62 10.74 -3.70 2.84
N GLU A 63 11.55 -2.77 3.31
CA GLU A 63 11.38 -2.08 4.60
C GLU A 63 10.11 -1.23 4.60
N ILE A 64 9.84 -0.52 3.50
CA ILE A 64 8.61 0.26 3.34
C ILE A 64 7.39 -0.66 3.42
N ASN A 65 7.40 -1.80 2.71
CA ASN A 65 6.31 -2.78 2.78
C ASN A 65 6.14 -3.33 4.19
N ALA A 66 7.23 -3.65 4.89
CA ALA A 66 7.20 -4.16 6.25
C ALA A 66 6.56 -3.14 7.22
N ILE A 67 6.90 -1.85 7.11
CA ILE A 67 6.28 -0.78 7.89
C ILE A 67 4.78 -0.74 7.62
N LEU A 68 4.37 -0.64 6.34
CA LEU A 68 2.96 -0.51 5.96
C LEU A 68 2.13 -1.72 6.45
N LEU A 69 2.63 -2.94 6.27
CA LEU A 69 1.99 -4.16 6.78
C LEU A 69 1.95 -4.19 8.32
N GLY A 70 3.00 -3.68 8.97
CA GLY A 70 3.07 -3.48 10.41
C GLY A 70 1.93 -2.61 10.95
N TYR A 71 1.57 -1.54 10.22
CA TYR A 71 0.41 -0.69 10.52
C TYR A 71 -0.93 -1.29 10.06
N GLY A 72 -0.94 -2.45 9.40
CA GLY A 72 -2.15 -3.12 8.92
C GLY A 72 -2.67 -2.59 7.59
N VAL A 73 -1.87 -1.81 6.86
CA VAL A 73 -2.24 -1.30 5.55
C VAL A 73 -2.36 -2.47 4.55
N PRO A 74 -3.50 -2.63 3.86
CA PRO A 74 -3.64 -3.64 2.81
C PRO A 74 -2.82 -3.21 1.58
N LEU A 75 -1.79 -3.97 1.24
CA LEU A 75 -0.94 -3.74 0.08
C LEU A 75 -1.33 -4.65 -1.08
N LEU A 76 -1.27 -4.12 -2.30
CA LEU A 76 -1.58 -4.83 -3.55
C LEU A 76 -0.42 -4.69 -4.53
N ASP A 77 -0.17 -5.72 -5.32
CA ASP A 77 0.75 -5.67 -6.46
C ASP A 77 0.10 -5.02 -7.70
N ASP A 78 0.85 -4.93 -8.80
CA ASP A 78 0.37 -4.33 -10.04
C ASP A 78 -0.80 -5.10 -10.70
N SER A 79 -1.05 -6.34 -10.27
CA SER A 79 -2.17 -7.20 -10.70
C SER A 79 -3.31 -7.24 -9.67
N ASP A 80 -3.35 -6.27 -8.75
CA ASP A 80 -4.33 -6.16 -7.67
C ASP A 80 -4.34 -7.36 -6.71
N ARG A 81 -3.21 -8.07 -6.57
CA ARG A 81 -3.06 -9.21 -5.66
C ARG A 81 -2.46 -8.77 -4.32
N PRO A 82 -2.93 -9.29 -3.18
CA PRO A 82 -2.38 -8.95 -1.88
C PRO A 82 -0.88 -9.26 -1.76
N ILE A 83 -0.10 -8.27 -1.32
CA ILE A 83 1.29 -8.46 -0.90
C ILE A 83 1.27 -8.85 0.58
N THR A 84 1.81 -10.02 0.90
CA THR A 84 2.00 -10.46 2.28
C THR A 84 3.47 -10.37 2.67
N ALA A 85 3.77 -10.39 3.96
CA ALA A 85 5.15 -10.34 4.47
C ALA A 85 6.08 -11.43 3.91
N GLN A 86 5.53 -12.52 3.35
CA GLN A 86 6.28 -13.63 2.73
C GLN A 86 6.70 -13.33 1.28
N VAL A 87 6.06 -12.39 0.59
CA VAL A 87 6.29 -12.07 -0.83
C VAL A 87 7.40 -11.01 -1.02
N VAL A 88 7.94 -10.47 0.07
CA VAL A 88 8.91 -9.35 0.08
C VAL A 88 10.35 -9.80 -0.27
N ALA A 89 10.55 -11.02 -0.75
CA ALA A 89 11.87 -11.47 -1.19
C ALA A 89 12.36 -10.65 -2.41
N PRO A 90 13.57 -10.08 -2.38
CA PRO A 90 14.07 -9.23 -3.46
C PRO A 90 14.23 -10.04 -4.75
N LYS A 91 13.88 -9.42 -5.88
CA LYS A 91 14.05 -10.01 -7.22
C LYS A 91 15.53 -9.89 -7.61
N PRO A 92 16.23 -10.99 -7.91
CA PRO A 92 17.63 -10.92 -8.34
C PRO A 92 17.70 -10.33 -9.75
N TYR A 93 18.53 -9.31 -9.93
CA TYR A 93 19.08 -8.89 -11.21
C TYR A 93 20.57 -8.69 -11.05
#